data_AF-A0A3D4QEM3-F1
#
_entry.id   AF-A0A3D4QEM3-F1
#
_cell.length_a   1.000
_cell.length_b   1.000
_cell.length_c   1.000
_cell.angle_alpha   90.00
_cell.angle_beta   90.00
_cell.angle_gamma   90.00
#
_symmetry.space_group_name_H-M   'P 1'
#
loop_
_entity.id
_entity.type
_entity.pdbx_description
1 polymer ?
#
loop_
_entity_poly.entity_id
_entity_poly.type
_entity_poly.pdbx_seq_one_letter_code
_entity_poly.pdbx_strand_id
1 'polypeptide(L)' 'MTDKNTTGAERPIVWRSLLYVPTNNEKFVAKAHTRGADGIILDLEDSVPEQERQRARDMLPDAVKSVTQSG' A
#
# COMPACT_ATOMS: atom_id res chain seq x y z
N MET A 1 14.06 -43.36 14.68
CA MET A 1 14.87 -42.82 13.57
C MET A 1 14.03 -41.71 12.96
N THR A 2 14.45 -40.46 13.09
CA THR A 2 13.64 -39.26 12.84
C THR A 2 13.62 -38.90 11.36
N ASP A 3 12.42 -38.78 10.79
CA ASP A 3 12.19 -38.18 9.47
C ASP A 3 12.41 -36.68 9.55
N LYS A 4 13.64 -36.25 9.22
CA LYS A 4 13.96 -34.85 8.96
C LYS A 4 13.78 -34.60 7.46
N ASN A 5 12.58 -34.25 7.02
CA ASN A 5 12.38 -33.52 5.76
C ASN A 5 10.93 -33.04 5.63
N THR A 6 10.69 -31.77 5.94
CA THR A 6 9.92 -30.80 5.14
C THR A 6 9.98 -29.46 5.87
N THR A 7 11.08 -28.74 5.73
CA THR A 7 11.14 -27.32 6.05
C THR A 7 11.25 -26.60 4.71
N GLY A 8 10.09 -26.29 4.11
CA GLY A 8 10.06 -25.36 2.98
C GLY A 8 10.57 -24.02 3.51
N ALA A 9 11.80 -23.65 3.16
CA ALA A 9 12.34 -22.36 3.54
C ALA A 9 11.40 -21.27 3.01
N GLU A 10 10.76 -20.51 3.90
CA GLU A 10 9.97 -19.34 3.51
C GLU A 10 10.89 -18.43 2.70
N ARG A 11 10.51 -18.17 1.45
CA ARG A 11 11.25 -17.19 0.66
C ARG A 11 11.00 -15.83 1.30
N PRO A 12 12.05 -15.06 1.63
CA PRO A 12 11.86 -13.74 2.20
C PRO A 12 11.06 -12.88 1.21
N ILE A 13 10.08 -12.12 1.72
CA ILE A 13 9.38 -11.11 0.92
C ILE A 13 10.40 -10.02 0.57
N VAL A 14 10.64 -9.80 -0.73
CA VAL A 14 11.53 -8.75 -1.22
C VAL A 14 10.67 -7.60 -1.75
N TRP A 15 10.67 -6.47 -1.05
CA TRP A 15 10.01 -5.24 -1.46
C TRP A 15 10.97 -4.40 -2.32
N ARG A 16 10.90 -4.52 -3.64
CA ARG A 16 11.76 -3.80 -4.59
C ARG A 16 11.29 -2.36 -4.80
N SER A 17 9.99 -2.10 -4.62
CA SER A 17 9.41 -0.77 -4.77
C SER A 17 8.19 -0.57 -3.85
N LEU A 18 8.12 0.63 -3.27
CA LEU A 18 6.97 1.10 -2.48
C LEU A 18 6.50 2.42 -3.08
N LEU A 19 5.21 2.51 -3.40
CA LEU A 19 4.61 3.71 -3.99
C LEU A 19 3.89 4.53 -2.90
N TYR A 20 4.42 5.71 -2.61
CA TYR A 20 3.76 6.68 -1.72
C TYR A 20 2.66 7.44 -2.48
N VAL A 21 1.47 7.50 -1.89
CA VAL A 21 0.28 8.10 -2.51
C VAL A 21 -0.42 9.01 -1.50
N PRO A 22 -0.48 10.34 -1.72
CA PRO A 22 -1.25 11.24 -0.87
C PRO A 22 -2.72 10.85 -0.87
N THR A 23 -3.28 10.59 0.32
CA THR A 23 -4.66 10.07 0.45
C THR A 23 -5.71 11.08 -0.01
N ASN A 24 -5.42 12.39 0.07
CA ASN A 24 -6.31 13.47 -0.41
C ASN A 24 -6.28 13.67 -1.94
N ASN A 25 -5.49 12.91 -2.70
CA ASN A 25 -5.43 12.98 -4.15
C ASN A 25 -6.16 11.80 -4.80
N GLU A 26 -7.46 11.98 -5.04
CA GLU A 26 -8.36 10.94 -5.60
C GLU A 26 -7.85 10.35 -6.92
N LYS A 27 -7.24 11.16 -7.79
CA LYS A 27 -6.71 10.70 -9.09
C LYS A 27 -5.54 9.74 -8.90
N PHE A 28 -4.70 9.97 -7.89
CA PHE A 28 -3.54 9.12 -7.62
C PHE A 28 -3.97 7.83 -6.96
N VAL A 29 -4.86 7.92 -5.95
CA VAL A 29 -5.48 6.76 -5.29
C VAL A 29 -6.15 5.84 -6.31
N ALA A 30 -6.98 6.38 -7.21
CA ALA A 30 -7.71 5.61 -8.22
C ALA A 30 -6.82 4.85 -9.22
N LYS A 31 -5.53 5.21 -9.32
CA LYS A 31 -4.58 4.59 -10.26
C LYS A 31 -3.41 3.91 -9.57
N ALA A 32 -3.31 3.95 -8.25
CA ALA A 32 -2.16 3.40 -7.52
C ALA A 32 -2.00 1.89 -7.75
N HIS A 33 -3.12 1.14 -7.71
CA HIS A 33 -3.14 -0.30 -7.92
C HIS A 33 -2.68 -0.73 -9.32
N THR A 34 -2.66 0.17 -10.31
CA THR A 34 -2.24 -0.14 -11.67
C THR A 34 -0.75 0.14 -11.92
N ARG A 35 0.03 0.51 -10.90
CA ARG A 35 1.43 0.97 -11.07
C ARG A 35 2.48 -0.12 -10.92
N GLY A 36 2.10 -1.33 -10.49
CA GLY A 36 3.02 -2.47 -10.38
C GLY A 36 4.10 -2.29 -9.31
N ALA A 37 3.85 -1.46 -8.29
CA ALA A 37 4.70 -1.40 -7.11
C ALA A 37 4.47 -2.64 -6.24
N ASP A 38 5.51 -3.12 -5.55
CA ASP A 38 5.37 -4.27 -4.65
C ASP A 38 4.48 -3.93 -3.45
N GLY A 39 4.45 -2.66 -3.03
CA GLY A 39 3.51 -2.14 -2.03
C GLY A 39 3.08 -0.70 -2.29
N ILE A 40 1.94 -0.31 -1.73
CA ILE A 40 1.39 1.06 -1.78
C ILE A 40 1.30 1.58 -0.35
N ILE A 41 1.82 2.78 -0.12
CA ILE A 41 1.71 3.51 1.14
C ILE A 41 0.77 4.69 0.92
N LEU A 42 -0.40 4.63 1.55
CA LEU A 42 -1.31 5.76 1.61
C LEU A 42 -0.78 6.74 2.66
N ASP A 43 -0.38 7.93 2.20
CA ASP A 43 0.28 8.93 3.03
C ASP A 43 -0.74 9.92 3.61
N LEU A 44 -0.51 10.28 4.87
CA LEU A 44 -1.28 11.24 5.68
C LEU A 44 -0.39 12.36 6.25
N GLU A 45 0.92 12.29 6.01
CA GLU A 45 1.93 13.19 6.58
C GLU A 45 2.43 14.16 5.51
N ASP A 46 3.68 14.02 5.06
CA ASP A 46 4.41 15.08 4.34
C ASP A 46 3.87 15.39 2.94
N SER A 47 3.16 14.47 2.29
CA SER A 47 2.50 14.74 1.01
C SER A 47 1.11 15.37 1.13
N VAL A 48 0.61 15.57 2.36
CA VAL A 48 -0.72 16.13 2.63
C VAL A 48 -0.57 17.51 3.31
N PRO A 49 -1.06 18.60 2.71
CA PRO A 49 -1.08 19.91 3.35
C PRO A 49 -1.82 19.87 4.69
N GLU A 50 -1.35 20.63 5.68
CA GLU A 50 -1.92 20.63 7.05
C GLU A 50 -3.44 20.76 7.06
N GLN A 51 -3.96 21.69 6.26
CA GLN A 51 -5.39 21.97 6.15
C GLN A 51 -6.21 20.83 5.56
N GLU A 52 -5.58 19.89 4.83
CA GLU A 52 -6.23 18.74 4.21
C GLU A 52 -6.06 17.45 5.05
N ARG A 53 -5.30 17.47 6.15
CA ARG A 53 -5.03 16.27 6.97
C ARG A 53 -6.29 15.57 7.45
N GLN A 54 -7.30 16.34 7.86
CA GLN A 54 -8.56 15.73 8.30
C GLN A 54 -9.29 15.06 7.13
N ARG A 55 -9.41 15.75 6.00
CA ARG A 55 -10.01 15.19 4.79
C ARG A 55 -9.28 13.92 4.32
N ALA A 56 -7.95 13.92 4.35
CA ALA A 56 -7.14 12.75 4.01
C ALA A 56 -7.48 11.54 4.90
N ARG A 57 -7.65 11.76 6.21
CA ARG A 57 -8.09 10.71 7.15
C ARG A 57 -9.51 10.23 6.86
N ASP A 58 -10.43 11.14 6.57
CA ASP A 58 -11.82 10.79 6.25
C ASP A 58 -11.92 9.96 4.95
N MET A 59 -11.03 10.22 3.98
CA MET A 59 -10.96 9.50 2.71
C MET A 59 -10.27 8.13 2.79
N LEU A 60 -9.50 7.86 3.85
CA LEU A 60 -8.66 6.66 3.97
C LEU A 60 -9.44 5.35 3.77
N PRO A 61 -10.65 5.13 4.35
CA PRO A 61 -11.37 3.87 4.16
C PRO A 61 -11.70 3.57 2.69
N ASP A 62 -12.07 4.58 1.92
CA ASP A 62 -12.38 4.42 0.50
C ASP A 62 -11.12 4.35 -0.35
N ALA A 63 -10.06 5.05 0.05
CA ALA A 63 -8.75 4.91 -0.58
C ALA A 63 -8.21 3.48 -0.46
N VAL A 64 -8.33 2.85 0.71
CA VAL A 64 -7.96 1.44 0.92
C VAL A 64 -8.73 0.52 -0.04
N LYS A 65 -10.06 0.68 -0.13
CA LYS A 65 -10.88 -0.09 -1.09
C LYS A 65 -10.46 0.13 -2.55
N SER A 66 -10.02 1.33 -2.89
CA SER A 66 -9.59 1.67 -4.25
C SER A 66 -8.24 1.07 -4.62
N VAL A 67 -7.30 0.96 -3.68
CA VAL A 67 -5.94 0.46 -3.97
C VAL A 67 -5.82 -1.06 -3.90
N THR A 68 -6.82 -1.77 -3.39
CA THR A 68 -6.86 -3.24 -3.35
C THR A 68 -7.47 -3.88 -4.60
N GLN A 69 -7.87 -3.09 -5.61
CA GLN A 69 -8.60 -3.58 -6.79
C GLN A 69 -7.79 -4.45 -7.76
N SER A 70 -6.47 -4.58 -7.58
CA SER A 70 -5.61 -5.37 -8.47
C SER A 70 -4.48 -6.12 -7.74
N GLY A 71 -4.73 -6.47 -6.47
CA GLY A 71 -3.84 -7.31 -5.65
C GLY A 71 -4.34 -8.73 -5.50
#